data_AF-A0A9D4E5X8-F1
#
_entry.id   AF-A0A9D4E5X8-F1
#
_cell.length_a   1.000
_cell.length_b   1.000
_cell.length_c   1.000
_cell.angle_alpha   90.00
_cell.angle_beta   90.00
_cell.angle_gamma   90.00
#
_symmetry.space_group_name_H-M   'P 1'
#
loop_
_entity.id
_entity.type
_entity.pdbx_description
1 polymer ?
#
loop_
_entity_poly.entity_id
_entity_poly.type
_entity_poly.pdbx_seq_one_letter_code
_entity_poly.pdbx_strand_id
1 'polypeptide(L)'
;MAASWGKRATSRVERSQFENDELLQQLGTQFDVTFTDYDKWTRKAKLRPTVQEAAKEQARRAASAESCHHGQMTYREKKEHAKKQEEEKERAERMKMLELRIKTRKMTLDEYDKRYAELIEQNIILRDQIEVKETGTLDHVKGLLRRYEKYRGGISTLNAHFNREYAQAKQDLADAEKRLKKRQETIENEVNELDQKLKTKQEELHVLLNYKDKEYPVKAMIISNLQKEFQTKTITYDEDQEELEHITRTELSKYEKEKQMTQNKITKQVTESAIEMMHPSLKDMALQNMVMEKEIELHKKQQEELQKQNSELEKTVKDLLRDPKTNLRQQMFPEFFLYQQKCTPDMEVVLDIPKQEWLPI
;
A
#
# COMPACT_ATOMS: atom_id res chain seq x y z
N MET A 1 -29.99 -77.14 17.29
CA MET A 1 -28.70 -77.59 16.71
C MET A 1 -27.59 -76.86 17.44
N ALA A 2 -26.89 -77.59 18.30
CA ALA A 2 -25.74 -77.13 19.05
C ALA A 2 -24.45 -77.24 18.20
N ALA A 3 -23.41 -76.52 18.65
CA ALA A 3 -21.99 -76.64 18.29
C ALA A 3 -21.47 -75.81 17.09
N SER A 4 -20.81 -74.68 17.39
CA SER A 4 -19.59 -74.25 16.66
C SER A 4 -18.78 -73.13 17.34
N TRP A 5 -18.84 -72.95 18.67
CA TRP A 5 -18.07 -71.89 19.37
C TRP A 5 -16.67 -72.31 19.85
N GLY A 6 -16.10 -73.42 19.34
CA GLY A 6 -14.91 -74.04 19.93
C GLY A 6 -13.81 -74.50 18.97
N LYS A 7 -13.66 -73.93 17.77
CA LYS A 7 -12.62 -74.39 16.80
C LYS A 7 -11.89 -73.26 16.05
N ARG A 8 -11.58 -72.13 16.70
CA ARG A 8 -10.71 -71.07 16.11
C ARG A 8 -9.69 -70.48 17.09
N ALA A 9 -9.12 -71.29 17.99
CA ALA A 9 -8.13 -70.82 18.96
C ALA A 9 -6.78 -71.55 18.88
N THR A 10 -6.42 -72.10 17.71
CA THR A 10 -5.10 -72.70 17.47
C THR A 10 -4.58 -72.44 16.06
N SER A 11 -4.79 -71.23 15.52
CA SER A 11 -3.88 -70.71 14.50
C SER A 11 -2.66 -70.17 15.22
N ARG A 12 -1.53 -70.88 15.10
CA ARG A 12 -0.22 -70.44 15.55
C ARG A 12 0.04 -69.07 14.91
N VAL A 13 0.06 -68.02 15.72
CA VAL A 13 0.34 -66.66 15.28
C VAL A 13 1.75 -66.67 14.66
N GLU A 14 1.84 -66.38 13.37
CA GLU A 14 3.14 -66.26 12.69
C GLU A 14 3.85 -65.01 13.21
N ARG A 15 5.05 -65.22 13.78
CA ARG A 15 5.85 -64.18 14.44
C ARG A 15 6.26 -63.04 13.49
N SER A 16 6.24 -63.31 12.18
CA SER A 16 6.54 -62.36 11.11
C SER A 16 5.48 -61.26 10.93
N GLN A 17 4.27 -61.41 11.48
CA GLN A 17 3.25 -60.36 11.40
C GLN A 17 3.50 -59.17 12.35
N PHE A 18 4.45 -59.30 13.30
CA PHE A 18 4.72 -58.28 14.32
C PHE A 18 6.16 -57.74 14.26
N GLU A 19 6.96 -58.11 13.26
CA GLU A 19 8.36 -57.64 13.15
C GLU A 19 8.46 -56.13 12.88
N ASN A 20 7.42 -55.52 12.31
CA ASN A 20 7.41 -54.10 11.90
C ASN A 20 6.54 -53.19 12.79
N ASP A 21 6.06 -53.67 13.94
CA ASP A 21 5.21 -52.86 14.83
C ASP A 21 6.09 -52.08 15.83
N GLU A 22 6.33 -50.79 15.56
CA GLU A 22 7.21 -49.91 16.33
C GLU A 22 6.81 -49.81 17.82
N LEU A 23 5.52 -49.95 18.12
CA LEU A 23 4.99 -49.94 19.49
C LEU A 23 5.41 -51.18 20.29
N LEU A 24 5.50 -52.35 19.65
CA LEU A 24 5.92 -53.59 20.29
C LEU A 24 7.44 -53.64 20.50
N GLN A 25 8.23 -53.03 19.62
CA GLN A 25 9.67 -52.88 19.84
C GLN A 25 10.00 -51.92 21.00
N GLN A 26 9.24 -50.83 21.15
CA GLN A 26 9.37 -49.93 22.30
C GLN A 26 8.97 -50.58 23.62
N LEU A 27 7.96 -51.46 23.62
CA LEU A 27 7.56 -52.21 24.82
C LEU A 27 8.50 -53.39 25.13
N GLY A 28 9.12 -53.99 24.12
CA GLY A 28 10.06 -55.11 24.27
C GLY A 28 11.37 -54.74 24.95
N THR A 29 11.79 -53.47 24.87
CA THR A 29 12.99 -52.97 25.57
C THR A 29 12.73 -52.56 27.02
N GLN A 30 11.45 -52.40 27.41
CA GLN A 30 11.06 -51.92 28.75
C GLN A 30 10.71 -53.05 29.73
N PHE A 31 10.50 -54.28 29.24
CA PHE A 31 10.20 -55.45 30.06
C PHE A 31 11.10 -56.62 29.68
N ASP A 32 12.37 -56.54 30.06
CA ASP A 32 13.27 -57.69 30.08
C ASP A 32 12.93 -58.55 31.31
N VAL A 33 11.80 -59.26 31.25
CA VAL A 33 11.42 -60.24 32.26
C VAL A 33 12.03 -61.58 31.86
N THR A 34 13.27 -61.79 32.31
CA THR A 34 13.92 -63.10 32.27
C THR A 34 13.08 -64.09 33.08
N PHE A 35 12.42 -65.04 32.40
CA PHE A 35 11.66 -66.15 33.01
C PHE A 35 12.58 -67.23 33.63
N THR A 36 13.65 -66.83 34.32
CA THR A 36 14.63 -67.76 34.90
C THR A 36 14.44 -68.04 36.39
N ASP A 37 13.60 -67.29 37.09
CA ASP A 37 13.31 -67.53 38.52
C ASP A 37 11.95 -68.21 38.72
N TYR A 38 11.86 -69.45 38.27
CA TYR A 38 10.84 -70.38 38.76
C TYR A 38 11.39 -71.12 39.97
N ASP A 39 11.05 -70.62 41.15
CA ASP A 39 11.37 -71.26 42.42
C ASP A 39 10.65 -72.62 42.49
N LYS A 40 11.43 -73.70 42.48
CA LYS A 40 10.91 -75.07 42.59
C LYS A 40 10.22 -75.24 43.94
N TRP A 41 8.92 -75.50 43.90
CA TRP A 41 8.13 -75.93 45.06
C TRP A 41 8.83 -77.10 45.80
N THR A 42 9.33 -76.84 47.01
CA THR A 42 9.76 -77.89 47.94
C THR A 42 8.64 -78.17 48.93
N ARG A 43 8.17 -79.43 48.97
CA ARG A 43 7.19 -79.88 49.95
C ARG A 43 7.84 -79.90 51.33
N LYS A 44 7.42 -79.02 52.24
CA LYS A 44 7.74 -79.16 53.67
C LYS A 44 7.05 -80.41 54.21
N ALA A 45 7.87 -81.38 54.62
CA ALA A 45 7.45 -82.61 55.26
C ALA A 45 6.76 -82.31 56.60
N LYS A 46 5.67 -83.03 56.86
CA LYS A 46 4.87 -82.97 58.09
C LYS A 46 5.70 -83.41 59.30
N LEU A 47 5.79 -82.57 60.33
CA LEU A 47 6.16 -83.00 61.68
C LEU A 47 4.87 -83.39 62.42
N ARG A 48 4.74 -84.69 62.67
CA ARG A 48 3.73 -85.31 63.53
C ARG A 48 4.25 -85.22 64.97
N PRO A 49 3.50 -84.68 65.94
CA PRO A 49 3.87 -84.82 67.34
C PRO A 49 3.70 -86.28 67.79
N THR A 50 4.79 -86.79 68.34
CA THR A 50 5.00 -88.07 69.00
C THR A 50 4.10 -88.25 70.23
N VAL A 51 3.45 -89.41 70.30
CA VAL A 51 2.85 -89.96 71.52
C VAL A 51 3.99 -90.34 72.47
N GLN A 52 4.02 -89.76 73.67
CA GLN A 52 4.87 -90.24 74.76
C GLN A 52 4.04 -91.19 75.64
N GLU A 53 4.26 -92.48 75.45
CA GLU A 53 4.00 -93.52 76.45
C GLU A 53 5.11 -93.45 77.52
N ALA A 54 4.72 -93.35 78.79
CA ALA A 54 5.57 -93.72 79.91
C ALA A 54 4.74 -94.51 80.92
N ALA A 55 4.81 -95.83 80.79
CA ALA A 55 4.43 -96.79 81.81
C ALA A 55 5.52 -96.84 82.90
N LYS A 56 5.08 -96.99 84.16
CA LYS A 56 5.73 -97.62 85.34
C LYS A 56 4.80 -97.37 86.53
N GLU A 57 3.89 -98.28 86.87
CA GLU A 57 4.10 -99.53 87.62
C GLU A 57 4.70 -99.29 89.02
N GLN A 58 3.86 -99.44 90.05
CA GLN A 58 4.25 -100.06 91.32
C GLN A 58 3.00 -100.44 92.13
N ALA A 59 2.66 -101.72 92.03
CA ALA A 59 1.87 -102.42 93.02
C ALA A 59 2.77 -102.81 94.21
N ARG A 60 2.35 -102.49 95.43
CA ARG A 60 2.81 -103.16 96.65
C ARG A 60 1.61 -103.69 97.40
N ARG A 61 1.45 -105.01 97.38
CA ARG A 61 0.67 -105.78 98.36
C ARG A 61 1.56 -106.00 99.59
N ALA A 62 1.00 -105.80 100.78
CA ALA A 62 1.41 -106.48 102.01
C ALA A 62 0.13 -107.04 102.65
N ALA A 63 0.17 -108.31 103.01
CA ALA A 63 -0.95 -109.08 103.51
C ALA A 63 -0.69 -109.47 104.98
N SER A 64 -1.80 -109.66 105.70
CA SER A 64 -1.95 -110.40 106.98
C SER A 64 -1.42 -109.68 108.22
N ALA A 65 -2.02 -109.79 109.41
CA ALA A 65 -3.04 -110.70 109.96
C ALA A 65 -3.91 -109.88 110.97
N GLU A 66 -5.17 -110.20 111.27
CA GLU A 66 -5.56 -111.16 112.32
C GLU A 66 -7.10 -111.20 112.44
N SER A 67 -7.60 -112.24 113.10
CA SER A 67 -9.01 -112.53 113.46
C SER A 67 -9.75 -113.50 112.53
N CYS A 68 -9.46 -114.79 112.73
CA CYS A 68 -10.28 -115.92 112.28
C CYS A 68 -11.41 -116.18 113.29
N HIS A 69 -12.66 -116.03 112.85
CA HIS A 69 -13.81 -116.71 113.45
C HIS A 69 -13.91 -118.11 112.83
N HIS A 70 -13.85 -119.14 113.67
CA HIS A 70 -14.03 -120.53 113.28
C HIS A 70 -15.51 -120.83 113.01
N GLY A 71 -15.84 -121.04 111.73
CA GLY A 71 -17.07 -121.69 111.27
C GLY A 71 -16.71 -122.62 110.12
N GLN A 72 -16.84 -123.93 110.34
CA GLN A 72 -16.43 -124.99 109.41
C GLN A 72 -17.25 -124.93 108.11
N MET A 73 -16.66 -124.36 107.05
CA MET A 73 -17.13 -124.48 105.67
C MET A 73 -16.43 -125.66 104.99
N THR A 74 -17.19 -126.48 104.30
CA THR A 74 -16.71 -127.71 103.64
C THR A 74 -15.86 -127.40 102.40
N TYR A 75 -14.98 -128.33 102.00
CA TYR A 75 -14.03 -128.16 100.88
C TYR A 75 -14.70 -127.81 99.53
N ARG A 76 -15.98 -128.16 99.37
CA ARG A 76 -16.81 -127.87 98.18
C ARG A 76 -17.22 -126.40 98.10
N GLU A 77 -17.53 -125.78 99.24
CA GLU A 77 -17.98 -124.38 99.33
C GLU A 77 -16.81 -123.39 99.15
N LYS A 78 -15.59 -123.76 99.59
CA LYS A 78 -14.37 -122.97 99.29
C LYS A 78 -14.04 -122.93 97.80
N LYS A 79 -14.26 -124.03 97.07
CA LYS A 79 -14.02 -124.12 95.62
C LYS A 79 -15.08 -123.33 94.82
N GLU A 80 -16.34 -123.35 95.26
CA GLU A 80 -17.41 -122.54 94.66
C GLU A 80 -17.27 -121.05 94.95
N HIS A 81 -16.84 -120.66 96.16
CA HIS A 81 -16.53 -119.26 96.46
C HIS A 81 -15.33 -118.73 95.66
N ALA A 82 -14.29 -119.55 95.48
CA ALA A 82 -13.15 -119.18 94.63
C ALA A 82 -13.56 -119.00 93.16
N LYS A 83 -14.40 -119.90 92.64
CA LYS A 83 -14.94 -119.80 91.26
C LYS A 83 -15.86 -118.59 91.08
N LYS A 84 -16.72 -118.29 92.04
CA LYS A 84 -17.55 -117.06 92.04
C LYS A 84 -16.70 -115.79 92.13
N GLN A 85 -15.65 -115.77 92.94
CA GLN A 85 -14.72 -114.64 93.01
C GLN A 85 -13.92 -114.46 91.71
N GLU A 86 -13.58 -115.54 91.01
CA GLU A 86 -12.91 -115.50 89.72
C GLU A 86 -13.85 -114.98 88.62
N GLU A 87 -15.10 -115.45 88.58
CA GLU A 87 -16.14 -114.92 87.69
C GLU A 87 -16.49 -113.45 87.98
N GLU A 88 -16.48 -113.03 89.25
CA GLU A 88 -16.65 -111.63 89.65
C GLU A 88 -15.46 -110.76 89.23
N LYS A 89 -14.22 -111.28 89.32
CA LYS A 89 -13.02 -110.60 88.80
C LYS A 89 -13.08 -110.46 87.29
N GLU A 90 -13.45 -111.51 86.55
CA GLU A 90 -13.64 -111.42 85.11
C GLU A 90 -14.75 -110.42 84.73
N ARG A 91 -15.87 -110.41 85.46
CA ARG A 91 -16.93 -109.42 85.25
C ARG A 91 -16.44 -107.99 85.56
N ALA A 92 -15.68 -107.80 86.62
CA ALA A 92 -15.09 -106.51 86.98
C ALA A 92 -14.06 -106.04 85.95
N GLU A 93 -13.24 -106.95 85.40
CA GLU A 93 -12.29 -106.64 84.32
C GLU A 93 -13.01 -106.29 83.01
N ARG A 94 -14.08 -107.02 82.65
CA ARG A 94 -14.94 -106.69 81.51
C ARG A 94 -15.63 -105.34 81.70
N MET A 95 -16.14 -105.06 82.90
CA MET A 95 -16.78 -103.79 83.24
C MET A 95 -15.77 -102.64 83.14
N LYS A 96 -14.56 -102.81 83.69
CA LYS A 96 -13.46 -101.85 83.58
C LYS A 96 -13.01 -101.62 82.13
N MET A 97 -12.98 -102.67 81.31
CA MET A 97 -12.67 -102.56 79.89
C MET A 97 -13.76 -101.79 79.12
N LEU A 98 -15.03 -102.04 79.43
CA LEU A 98 -16.17 -101.28 78.88
C LEU A 98 -16.14 -99.82 79.33
N GLU A 99 -15.85 -99.54 80.60
CA GLU A 99 -15.68 -98.18 81.13
C GLU A 99 -14.55 -97.44 80.41
N LEU A 100 -13.40 -98.09 80.21
CA LEU A 100 -12.29 -97.53 79.45
C LEU A 100 -12.72 -97.19 78.01
N ARG A 101 -13.46 -98.10 77.36
CA ARG A 101 -13.98 -97.91 76.00
C ARG A 101 -15.01 -96.78 75.91
N ILE A 102 -15.88 -96.65 76.91
CA ILE A 102 -16.83 -95.53 77.01
C ILE A 102 -16.07 -94.22 77.21
N LYS A 103 -15.04 -94.21 78.06
CA LYS A 103 -14.21 -93.02 78.31
C LYS A 103 -13.45 -92.60 77.06
N THR A 104 -12.83 -93.53 76.32
CA THR A 104 -12.15 -93.20 75.07
C THR A 104 -13.13 -92.72 74.00
N ARG A 105 -14.30 -93.34 73.87
CA ARG A 105 -15.35 -92.87 72.94
C ARG A 105 -15.85 -91.45 73.27
N LYS A 106 -16.04 -91.14 74.55
CA LYS A 106 -16.40 -89.78 74.99
C LYS A 106 -15.31 -88.78 74.65
N MET A 107 -14.04 -89.10 74.93
CA MET A 107 -12.91 -88.24 74.54
C MET A 107 -12.85 -88.00 73.03
N THR A 108 -13.05 -89.03 72.21
CA THR A 108 -13.08 -88.85 70.75
C THR A 108 -14.26 -87.99 70.28
N LEU A 109 -15.42 -88.09 70.93
CA LEU A 109 -16.57 -87.24 70.61
C LEU A 109 -16.28 -85.78 70.97
N ASP A 110 -15.70 -85.52 72.14
CA ASP A 110 -15.29 -84.17 72.54
C ASP A 110 -14.23 -83.58 71.58
N GLU A 111 -13.31 -84.42 71.07
CA GLU A 111 -12.35 -84.03 70.04
C GLU A 111 -13.03 -83.71 68.70
N TYR A 112 -14.04 -84.48 68.29
CA TYR A 112 -14.83 -84.19 67.10
C TYR A 112 -15.64 -82.91 67.24
N ASP A 113 -16.25 -82.67 68.40
CA ASP A 113 -17.03 -81.45 68.66
C ASP A 113 -16.13 -80.20 68.64
N LYS A 114 -14.94 -80.28 69.24
CA LYS A 114 -13.91 -79.22 69.13
C LYS A 114 -13.50 -79.00 67.68
N ARG A 115 -13.22 -80.08 66.95
CA ARG A 115 -12.82 -79.99 65.54
C ARG A 115 -13.92 -79.41 64.66
N TYR A 116 -15.16 -79.75 64.95
CA TYR A 116 -16.33 -79.21 64.26
C TYR A 116 -16.47 -77.70 64.50
N ALA A 117 -16.31 -77.25 65.74
CA ALA A 117 -16.32 -75.83 66.08
C ALA A 117 -15.18 -75.06 65.38
N GLU A 118 -13.94 -75.59 65.40
CA GLU A 118 -12.80 -75.02 64.67
C GLU A 118 -13.09 -74.89 63.17
N LEU A 119 -13.73 -75.90 62.57
CA LEU A 119 -14.03 -75.90 61.15
C LEU A 119 -15.10 -74.88 60.78
N ILE A 120 -16.10 -74.66 61.64
CA ILE A 120 -17.09 -73.60 61.47
C ILE A 120 -16.42 -72.22 61.53
N GLU A 121 -15.56 -71.99 62.52
CA GLU A 121 -14.84 -70.73 62.67
C GLU A 121 -13.96 -70.44 61.46
N GLN A 122 -13.22 -71.46 60.98
CA GLN A 122 -12.41 -71.34 59.76
C GLN A 122 -13.27 -71.06 58.52
N ASN A 123 -14.44 -71.69 58.38
CA ASN A 123 -15.35 -71.41 57.26
C ASN A 123 -15.88 -69.97 57.31
N ILE A 124 -16.23 -69.46 58.49
CA ILE A 124 -16.66 -68.07 58.67
C ILE A 124 -15.54 -67.12 58.25
N ILE A 125 -14.32 -67.33 58.74
CA ILE A 125 -13.15 -66.52 58.37
C ILE A 125 -12.89 -66.57 56.85
N LEU A 126 -12.96 -67.75 56.25
CA LEU A 126 -12.76 -67.91 54.80
C LEU A 126 -13.84 -67.18 53.99
N ARG A 127 -15.11 -67.28 54.40
CA ARG A 127 -16.21 -66.55 53.75
C ARG A 127 -15.96 -65.05 53.82
N ASP A 128 -15.64 -64.52 55.00
CA ASP A 128 -15.42 -63.08 55.18
C ASP A 128 -14.21 -62.60 54.36
N GLN A 129 -13.14 -63.41 54.27
CA GLN A 129 -11.99 -63.12 53.40
C GLN A 129 -12.35 -63.12 51.90
N ILE A 130 -13.22 -64.02 51.47
CA ILE A 130 -13.71 -64.06 50.09
C ILE A 130 -14.54 -62.81 49.82
N GLU A 131 -15.50 -62.49 50.69
CA GLU A 131 -16.36 -61.30 50.53
C GLU A 131 -15.55 -60.00 50.47
N VAL A 132 -14.55 -59.82 51.34
CA VAL A 132 -13.67 -58.63 51.31
C VAL A 132 -12.87 -58.56 50.01
N LYS A 133 -12.33 -59.68 49.54
CA LYS A 133 -11.59 -59.72 48.27
C LYS A 133 -12.51 -59.46 47.09
N GLU A 134 -13.68 -60.09 47.06
CA GLU A 134 -14.68 -59.91 46.00
C GLU A 134 -15.15 -58.46 45.93
N THR A 135 -15.54 -57.87 47.06
CA THR A 135 -15.94 -56.45 47.13
C THR A 135 -14.80 -55.52 46.70
N GLY A 136 -13.57 -55.74 47.17
CA GLY A 136 -12.40 -54.95 46.75
C GLY A 136 -12.12 -55.06 45.24
N THR A 137 -12.18 -56.26 44.67
CA THR A 137 -12.01 -56.44 43.21
C THR A 137 -13.14 -55.80 42.42
N LEU A 138 -14.38 -55.92 42.89
CA LEU A 138 -15.57 -55.36 42.25
C LEU A 138 -15.54 -53.83 42.28
N ASP A 139 -15.10 -53.21 43.38
CA ASP A 139 -14.90 -51.77 43.46
C ASP A 139 -13.76 -51.29 42.56
N HIS A 140 -12.68 -52.07 42.45
CA HIS A 140 -11.61 -51.78 41.50
C HIS A 140 -12.11 -51.81 40.04
N VAL A 141 -12.86 -52.85 39.66
CA VAL A 141 -13.45 -53.00 38.33
C VAL A 141 -14.45 -51.87 38.05
N LYS A 142 -15.32 -51.52 39.00
CA LYS A 142 -16.23 -50.37 38.88
C LYS A 142 -15.47 -49.06 38.68
N GLY A 143 -14.40 -48.84 39.43
CA GLY A 143 -13.54 -47.67 39.28
C GLY A 143 -12.89 -47.60 37.89
N LEU A 144 -12.44 -48.75 37.38
CA LEU A 144 -11.86 -48.85 36.04
C LEU A 144 -12.89 -48.60 34.94
N LEU A 145 -14.10 -49.18 35.03
CA LEU A 145 -15.19 -48.95 34.08
C LEU A 145 -15.59 -47.47 34.00
N ARG A 146 -15.73 -46.79 35.15
CA ARG A 146 -16.00 -45.35 35.20
C ARG A 146 -14.92 -44.51 34.50
N ARG A 147 -13.64 -44.91 34.61
CA ARG A 147 -12.55 -44.25 33.88
C ARG A 147 -12.67 -44.48 32.37
N TYR A 148 -12.95 -45.71 31.94
CA TYR A 148 -13.16 -46.02 30.53
C TYR A 148 -14.34 -45.28 29.93
N GLU A 149 -15.46 -45.14 30.64
CA GLU A 149 -16.61 -44.36 30.21
C GLU A 149 -16.25 -42.88 30.01
N LYS A 150 -15.48 -42.30 30.94
CA LYS A 150 -14.98 -40.92 30.82
C LYS A 150 -14.06 -40.76 29.60
N TYR A 151 -13.11 -41.68 29.41
CA TYR A 151 -12.23 -41.64 28.24
C TYR A 151 -13.00 -41.81 26.93
N ARG A 152 -13.97 -42.73 26.89
CA ARG A 152 -14.85 -42.91 25.73
C ARG A 152 -15.65 -41.65 25.42
N GLY A 153 -16.22 -41.02 26.44
CA GLY A 153 -16.92 -39.74 26.30
C GLY A 153 -16.00 -38.64 25.77
N GLY A 154 -14.82 -38.49 26.37
CA GLY A 154 -13.80 -37.52 25.94
C GLY A 154 -13.29 -37.73 24.52
N ILE A 155 -13.10 -38.99 24.10
CA ILE A 155 -12.73 -39.31 22.71
C ILE A 155 -13.86 -38.95 21.76
N SER A 156 -15.12 -39.22 22.12
CA SER A 156 -16.27 -38.87 21.29
C SER A 156 -16.42 -37.36 21.12
N THR A 157 -16.24 -36.57 22.19
CA THR A 157 -16.33 -35.11 22.11
C THR A 157 -15.15 -34.52 21.34
N LEU A 158 -13.94 -35.03 21.56
CA LEU A 158 -12.75 -34.64 20.82
C LEU A 158 -12.91 -34.94 19.32
N ASN A 159 -13.38 -36.13 18.97
CA ASN A 159 -13.60 -36.50 17.58
C ASN A 159 -14.72 -35.65 16.93
N ALA A 160 -15.79 -35.33 17.67
CA ALA A 160 -16.81 -34.41 17.17
C ALA A 160 -16.27 -33.00 16.93
N HIS A 161 -15.41 -32.49 17.81
CA HIS A 161 -14.73 -31.20 17.64
C HIS A 161 -13.81 -31.21 16.43
N PHE A 162 -12.93 -32.22 16.34
CA PHE A 162 -11.99 -32.39 15.24
C PHE A 162 -12.71 -32.46 13.89
N ASN A 163 -13.80 -33.23 13.80
CA ASN A 163 -14.58 -33.31 12.56
C ASN A 163 -15.25 -31.98 12.18
N ARG A 164 -15.68 -31.17 13.16
CA ARG A 164 -16.23 -29.83 12.91
C ARG A 164 -15.15 -28.87 12.43
N GLU A 165 -14.00 -28.82 13.11
CA GLU A 165 -12.87 -27.98 12.71
C GLU A 165 -12.35 -28.37 11.32
N TYR A 166 -12.26 -29.67 11.04
CA TYR A 166 -11.87 -30.17 9.73
C TYR A 166 -12.87 -29.74 8.64
N ALA A 167 -14.17 -29.86 8.91
CA ALA A 167 -15.21 -29.41 7.97
C ALA A 167 -15.14 -27.89 7.73
N GLN A 168 -14.92 -27.10 8.79
CA GLN A 168 -14.76 -25.66 8.71
C GLN A 168 -13.51 -25.27 7.90
N ALA A 169 -12.35 -25.85 8.22
CA ALA A 169 -11.11 -25.60 7.48
C ALA A 169 -11.24 -25.96 5.99
N LYS A 170 -11.96 -27.05 5.68
CA LYS A 170 -12.26 -27.44 4.30
C LYS A 170 -13.19 -26.44 3.59
N GLN A 171 -14.18 -25.89 4.31
CA GLN A 171 -15.05 -24.85 3.77
C GLN A 171 -14.28 -23.56 3.54
N ASP A 172 -13.49 -23.11 4.51
CA ASP A 172 -12.67 -21.90 4.41
C ASP A 172 -11.68 -21.98 3.24
N LEU A 173 -11.08 -23.15 3.01
CA LEU A 173 -10.25 -23.40 1.83
C LEU A 173 -11.04 -23.24 0.53
N ALA A 174 -12.22 -23.86 0.43
CA ALA A 174 -13.05 -23.77 -0.77
C ALA A 174 -13.54 -22.33 -1.04
N ASP A 175 -13.85 -21.57 0.00
CA ASP A 175 -14.25 -20.17 -0.12
C ASP A 175 -13.07 -19.26 -0.50
N ALA A 176 -11.88 -19.51 0.06
CA ALA A 176 -10.65 -18.84 -0.33
C ALA A 176 -10.31 -19.12 -1.81
N GLU A 177 -10.37 -20.38 -2.26
CA GLU A 177 -10.16 -20.75 -3.66
C GLU A 177 -11.13 -20.03 -4.60
N LYS A 178 -12.42 -19.97 -4.26
CA LYS A 178 -13.42 -19.23 -5.06
C LYS A 178 -13.13 -17.74 -5.12
N ARG A 179 -12.74 -17.12 -4.00
CA ARG A 179 -12.37 -15.70 -3.96
C ARG A 179 -11.13 -15.42 -4.81
N LEU A 180 -10.13 -16.27 -4.72
CA LEU A 180 -8.90 -16.15 -5.49
C LEU A 180 -9.17 -16.34 -6.99
N LYS A 181 -9.96 -17.34 -7.39
CA LYS A 181 -10.36 -17.53 -8.80
C LYS A 181 -11.09 -16.32 -9.36
N LYS A 182 -12.08 -15.78 -8.64
CA LYS A 182 -12.77 -14.56 -9.06
C LYS A 182 -11.81 -13.38 -9.21
N ARG A 183 -10.89 -13.19 -8.25
CA ARG A 183 -9.90 -12.12 -8.31
C ARG A 183 -8.92 -12.31 -9.48
N GLN A 184 -8.51 -13.54 -9.74
CA GLN A 184 -7.69 -13.88 -10.89
C GLN A 184 -8.43 -13.53 -12.20
N GLU A 185 -9.68 -13.96 -12.36
CA GLU A 185 -10.51 -13.62 -13.53
C GLU A 185 -10.67 -12.09 -13.70
N THR A 186 -10.88 -11.35 -12.61
CA THR A 186 -10.94 -9.88 -12.67
C THR A 186 -9.62 -9.28 -13.16
N ILE A 187 -8.49 -9.71 -12.61
CA ILE A 187 -7.17 -9.21 -13.01
C ILE A 187 -6.86 -9.60 -14.46
N GLU A 188 -7.18 -10.82 -14.89
CA GLU A 188 -7.01 -11.25 -16.28
C GLU A 188 -7.83 -10.39 -17.25
N ASN A 189 -9.06 -10.03 -16.88
CA ASN A 189 -9.89 -9.12 -17.67
C ASN A 189 -9.30 -7.70 -17.73
N GLU A 190 -8.82 -7.16 -16.61
CA GLU A 190 -8.16 -5.85 -16.57
C GLU A 190 -6.89 -5.83 -17.44
N VAL A 191 -6.07 -6.88 -17.38
CA VAL A 191 -4.87 -7.02 -18.22
C VAL A 191 -5.25 -7.06 -19.70
N ASN A 192 -6.27 -7.86 -20.07
CA ASN A 192 -6.74 -7.94 -21.45
C ASN A 192 -7.27 -6.59 -21.97
N GLU A 193 -8.00 -5.84 -21.13
CA GLU A 193 -8.47 -4.50 -21.48
C GLU A 193 -7.32 -3.52 -21.69
N LEU A 194 -6.30 -3.56 -20.81
CA LEU A 194 -5.10 -2.74 -20.94
C LEU A 194 -4.29 -3.09 -22.19
N ASP A 195 -4.15 -4.37 -22.53
CA ASP A 195 -3.48 -4.82 -23.74
C ASP A 195 -4.21 -4.36 -25.01
N GLN A 196 -5.55 -4.37 -25.01
CA GLN A 196 -6.34 -3.81 -26.10
C GLN A 196 -6.13 -2.31 -26.23
N LYS A 197 -6.19 -1.56 -25.12
CA LYS A 197 -5.90 -0.12 -25.10
C LYS A 197 -4.48 0.19 -25.55
N LEU A 198 -3.51 -0.64 -25.19
CA LEU A 198 -2.13 -0.48 -25.63
C LEU A 198 -2.01 -0.67 -27.14
N LYS A 199 -2.64 -1.71 -27.70
CA LYS A 199 -2.67 -1.95 -29.15
C LYS A 199 -3.30 -0.80 -29.91
N THR A 200 -4.46 -0.28 -29.48
CA THR A 200 -5.09 0.86 -30.15
C THR A 200 -4.20 2.10 -30.09
N LYS A 201 -3.53 2.37 -28.97
CA LYS A 201 -2.56 3.47 -28.88
C LYS A 201 -1.31 3.27 -29.74
N GLN A 202 -0.84 2.03 -29.88
CA GLN A 202 0.25 1.71 -30.81
C GLN A 202 -0.17 1.93 -32.27
N GLU A 203 -1.40 1.57 -32.65
CA GLU A 203 -1.95 1.83 -33.98
C GLU A 203 -2.12 3.32 -34.24
N GLU A 204 -2.69 4.08 -33.29
CA GLU A 204 -2.78 5.55 -33.37
C GLU A 204 -1.40 6.18 -33.56
N LEU A 205 -0.41 5.73 -32.79
CA LEU A 205 0.98 6.19 -32.91
C LEU A 205 1.56 5.86 -34.29
N HIS A 206 1.31 4.66 -34.80
CA HIS A 206 1.76 4.25 -36.13
C HIS A 206 1.14 5.13 -37.23
N VAL A 207 -0.15 5.45 -37.14
CA VAL A 207 -0.83 6.38 -38.07
C VAL A 207 -0.20 7.77 -38.00
N LEU A 208 0.05 8.29 -36.79
CA LEU A 208 0.69 9.59 -36.59
C LEU A 208 2.12 9.62 -37.14
N LEU A 209 2.88 8.54 -36.95
CA LEU A 209 4.23 8.42 -37.49
C LEU A 209 4.21 8.39 -39.02
N ASN A 210 3.27 7.64 -39.61
CA ASN A 210 3.08 7.61 -41.06
C ASN A 210 2.70 8.99 -41.61
N TYR A 211 1.82 9.73 -40.92
CA TYR A 211 1.50 11.11 -41.29
C TYR A 211 2.74 12.01 -41.22
N LYS A 212 3.49 11.97 -40.11
CA LYS A 212 4.67 12.80 -39.89
C LYS A 212 5.76 12.55 -40.95
N ASP A 213 6.02 11.28 -41.26
CA ASP A 213 7.18 10.92 -42.08
C ASP A 213 6.87 10.88 -43.58
N LYS A 214 5.62 10.58 -43.98
CA LYS A 214 5.24 10.46 -45.41
C LYS A 214 4.34 11.59 -45.89
N GLU A 215 3.22 11.82 -45.21
CA GLU A 215 2.22 12.76 -45.73
C GLU A 215 2.57 14.22 -45.47
N TYR A 216 3.10 14.53 -44.29
CA TYR A 216 3.40 15.88 -43.87
C TYR A 216 4.49 16.54 -44.74
N PRO A 217 5.62 15.89 -45.09
CA PRO A 217 6.62 16.49 -45.95
C PRO A 217 6.07 16.79 -47.35
N VAL A 218 5.23 15.90 -47.90
CA VAL A 218 4.58 16.11 -49.19
C VAL A 218 3.60 17.29 -49.12
N LYS A 219 2.75 17.36 -48.09
CA LYS A 219 1.84 18.49 -47.88
C LYS A 219 2.61 19.80 -47.68
N ALA A 220 3.69 19.79 -46.92
CA ALA A 220 4.54 20.96 -46.72
C ALA A 220 5.20 21.43 -48.02
N MET A 221 5.67 20.51 -48.86
CA MET A 221 6.19 20.82 -50.19
C MET A 221 5.11 21.44 -51.08
N ILE A 222 3.89 20.89 -51.11
CA ILE A 222 2.77 21.45 -51.87
C ILE A 222 2.44 22.87 -51.39
N ILE A 223 2.38 23.09 -50.08
CA ILE A 223 2.15 24.42 -49.50
C ILE A 223 3.25 25.41 -49.94
N SER A 224 4.51 24.99 -49.88
CA SER A 224 5.62 25.83 -50.34
C SER A 224 5.53 26.17 -51.83
N ASN A 225 5.13 25.21 -52.67
CA ASN A 225 4.93 25.45 -54.09
C ASN A 225 3.77 26.42 -54.35
N LEU A 226 2.64 26.23 -53.69
CA LEU A 226 1.50 27.15 -53.79
C LEU A 226 1.84 28.57 -53.33
N GLN A 227 2.65 28.71 -52.27
CA GLN A 227 3.15 30.02 -51.83
C GLN A 227 4.01 30.69 -52.90
N LYS A 228 4.89 29.94 -53.57
CA LYS A 228 5.70 30.46 -54.69
C LYS A 228 4.82 30.85 -55.87
N GLU A 229 3.84 30.03 -56.23
CA GLU A 229 2.87 30.36 -57.29
C GLU A 229 2.08 31.62 -56.96
N PHE A 230 1.65 31.77 -55.72
CA PHE A 230 0.96 32.97 -55.25
C PHE A 230 1.85 34.20 -55.36
N GLN A 231 3.08 34.14 -54.85
CA GLN A 231 4.05 35.23 -54.97
C GLN A 231 4.34 35.59 -56.43
N THR A 232 4.52 34.59 -57.29
CA THR A 232 4.74 34.80 -58.73
C THR A 232 3.55 35.53 -59.33
N LYS A 233 2.32 35.09 -59.03
CA LYS A 233 1.10 35.74 -59.52
C LYS A 233 0.91 37.16 -58.99
N THR A 234 1.29 37.43 -57.74
CA THR A 234 1.27 38.78 -57.18
C THR A 234 2.23 39.69 -57.94
N ILE A 235 3.46 39.22 -58.18
CA ILE A 235 4.46 40.00 -58.95
C ILE A 235 3.93 40.29 -60.36
N THR A 236 3.42 39.27 -61.08
CA THR A 236 2.88 39.50 -62.43
C THR A 236 1.67 40.44 -62.42
N TYR A 237 0.83 40.38 -61.38
CA TYR A 237 -0.31 41.29 -61.25
C TYR A 237 0.13 42.73 -61.01
N ASP A 238 1.16 42.94 -60.18
CA ASP A 238 1.72 44.26 -59.93
C ASP A 238 2.36 44.84 -61.20
N GLU A 239 3.09 44.01 -61.96
CA GLU A 239 3.65 44.37 -63.28
C GLU A 239 2.54 44.77 -64.27
N ASP A 240 1.50 43.95 -64.42
CA ASP A 240 0.35 44.23 -65.29
C ASP A 240 -0.37 45.53 -64.87
N GLN A 241 -0.46 45.80 -63.56
CA GLN A 241 -1.08 47.02 -63.03
C GLN A 241 -0.22 48.25 -63.37
N GLU A 242 1.09 48.18 -63.21
CA GLU A 242 2.01 49.26 -63.58
C GLU A 242 1.94 49.55 -65.09
N GLU A 243 1.88 48.52 -65.93
CA GLU A 243 1.72 48.67 -67.38
C GLU A 243 0.39 49.35 -67.72
N LEU A 244 -0.72 48.93 -67.09
CA LEU A 244 -2.04 49.52 -67.30
C LEU A 244 -2.08 50.99 -66.87
N GLU A 245 -1.48 51.31 -65.73
CA GLU A 245 -1.36 52.69 -65.27
C GLU A 245 -0.52 53.55 -66.23
N HIS A 246 0.57 52.99 -66.76
CA HIS A 246 1.40 53.68 -67.75
C HIS A 246 0.63 53.96 -69.05
N ILE A 247 -0.13 52.98 -69.55
CA ILE A 247 -1.01 53.16 -70.72
C ILE A 247 -2.06 54.24 -70.43
N THR A 248 -2.73 54.16 -69.28
CA THR A 248 -3.76 55.12 -68.87
C THR A 248 -3.20 56.53 -68.80
N ARG A 249 -2.03 56.73 -68.16
CA ARG A 249 -1.34 58.02 -68.09
C ARG A 249 -0.97 58.55 -69.48
N THR A 250 -0.49 57.66 -70.36
CA THR A 250 -0.11 58.02 -71.73
C THR A 250 -1.32 58.47 -72.55
N GLU A 251 -2.42 57.72 -72.52
CA GLU A 251 -3.67 58.07 -73.20
C GLU A 251 -4.26 59.37 -72.65
N LEU A 252 -4.28 59.54 -71.32
CA LEU A 252 -4.76 60.77 -70.68
C LEU A 252 -3.93 61.99 -71.07
N SER A 253 -2.60 61.83 -71.19
CA SER A 253 -1.71 62.87 -71.73
C SER A 253 -1.99 63.19 -73.21
N LYS A 254 -2.29 62.18 -74.04
CA LYS A 254 -2.68 62.40 -75.44
C LYS A 254 -3.99 63.20 -75.53
N TYR A 255 -5.02 62.80 -74.77
CA TYR A 255 -6.30 63.51 -74.72
C TYR A 255 -6.17 64.95 -74.23
N GLU A 256 -5.35 65.19 -73.20
CA GLU A 256 -5.12 66.55 -72.70
C GLU A 256 -4.40 67.42 -73.74
N LYS A 257 -3.40 66.87 -74.46
CA LYS A 257 -2.75 67.58 -75.57
C LYS A 257 -3.73 67.88 -76.71
N GLU A 258 -4.56 66.92 -77.10
CA GLU A 258 -5.55 67.10 -78.16
C GLU A 258 -6.61 68.15 -77.77
N LYS A 259 -7.07 68.11 -76.52
CA LYS A 259 -7.95 69.11 -75.92
C LYS A 259 -7.31 70.49 -75.95
N GLN A 260 -6.05 70.63 -75.52
CA GLN A 260 -5.33 71.90 -75.56
C GLN A 260 -5.14 72.42 -76.99
N MET A 261 -4.79 71.55 -77.94
CA MET A 261 -4.67 71.91 -79.35
C MET A 261 -6.00 72.39 -79.94
N THR A 262 -7.08 71.67 -79.66
CA THR A 262 -8.43 72.03 -80.10
C THR A 262 -8.89 73.34 -79.47
N GLN A 263 -8.67 73.51 -78.17
CA GLN A 263 -8.95 74.75 -77.45
C GLN A 263 -8.19 75.92 -78.07
N ASN A 264 -6.88 75.77 -78.30
CA ASN A 264 -6.04 76.80 -78.92
C ASN A 264 -6.47 77.13 -80.35
N LYS A 265 -6.93 76.13 -81.12
CA LYS A 265 -7.45 76.35 -82.47
C LYS A 265 -8.76 77.12 -82.45
N ILE A 266 -9.69 76.77 -81.55
CA ILE A 266 -10.95 77.48 -81.36
C ILE A 266 -10.68 78.91 -80.89
N THR A 267 -9.85 79.11 -79.86
CA THR A 267 -9.52 80.45 -79.37
C THR A 267 -8.86 81.28 -80.45
N LYS A 268 -7.91 80.73 -81.21
CA LYS A 268 -7.29 81.41 -82.35
C LYS A 268 -8.33 81.83 -83.38
N GLN A 269 -9.20 80.91 -83.82
CA GLN A 269 -10.24 81.19 -84.81
C GLN A 269 -11.24 82.26 -84.31
N VAL A 270 -11.65 82.20 -83.03
CA VAL A 270 -12.52 83.21 -82.41
C VAL A 270 -11.81 84.56 -82.34
N THR A 271 -10.53 84.59 -81.95
CA THR A 271 -9.75 85.84 -81.90
C THR A 271 -9.52 86.44 -83.29
N GLU A 272 -9.19 85.63 -84.30
CA GLU A 272 -9.02 86.08 -85.68
C GLU A 272 -10.33 86.64 -86.23
N SER A 273 -11.44 85.93 -86.06
CA SER A 273 -12.76 86.40 -86.48
C SER A 273 -13.18 87.69 -85.77
N ALA A 274 -12.94 87.79 -84.45
CA ALA A 274 -13.19 89.01 -83.70
C ALA A 274 -12.31 90.16 -84.19
N ILE A 275 -11.03 89.91 -84.48
CA ILE A 275 -10.13 90.91 -85.07
C ILE A 275 -10.62 91.33 -86.46
N GLU A 276 -11.00 90.42 -87.34
CA GLU A 276 -11.54 90.74 -88.66
C GLU A 276 -12.76 91.68 -88.58
N MET A 277 -13.65 91.47 -87.60
CA MET A 277 -14.81 92.32 -87.35
C MET A 277 -14.48 93.71 -86.77
N MET A 278 -13.27 93.93 -86.23
CA MET A 278 -12.87 95.24 -85.72
C MET A 278 -12.60 96.24 -86.85
N HIS A 279 -13.05 97.49 -86.65
CA HIS A 279 -12.75 98.60 -87.56
C HIS A 279 -11.23 98.86 -87.65
N PRO A 280 -10.65 99.14 -88.83
CA PRO A 280 -9.19 99.33 -89.00
C PRO A 280 -8.57 100.34 -88.04
N SER A 281 -9.25 101.46 -87.76
CA SER A 281 -8.77 102.46 -86.80
C SER A 281 -8.65 101.92 -85.36
N LEU A 282 -9.49 100.95 -84.97
CA LEU A 282 -9.39 100.31 -83.65
C LEU A 282 -8.22 99.31 -83.60
N LYS A 283 -7.89 98.65 -84.72
CA LYS A 283 -6.71 97.77 -84.84
C LYS A 283 -5.42 98.56 -84.69
N ASP A 284 -5.32 99.69 -85.38
CA ASP A 284 -4.15 100.57 -85.31
C ASP A 284 -3.98 101.15 -83.89
N MET A 285 -5.09 101.54 -83.26
CA MET A 285 -5.08 102.00 -81.87
C MET A 285 -4.67 100.88 -80.89
N ALA A 286 -5.17 99.66 -81.07
CA ALA A 286 -4.78 98.52 -80.23
C ALA A 286 -3.29 98.17 -80.41
N LEU A 287 -2.77 98.23 -81.64
CA LEU A 287 -1.35 98.03 -81.92
C LEU A 287 -0.50 99.13 -81.27
N GLN A 288 -0.91 100.39 -81.40
CA GLN A 288 -0.25 101.51 -80.72
C GLN A 288 -0.30 101.35 -79.20
N ASN A 289 -1.43 100.94 -78.62
CA ASN A 289 -1.55 100.68 -77.17
C ASN A 289 -0.61 99.56 -76.72
N MET A 290 -0.48 98.49 -77.50
CA MET A 290 0.44 97.39 -77.19
C MET A 290 1.91 97.83 -77.29
N VAL A 291 2.26 98.62 -78.31
CA VAL A 291 3.59 99.21 -78.43
C VAL A 291 3.88 100.16 -77.26
N MET A 292 2.93 101.04 -76.93
CA MET A 292 3.05 101.93 -75.78
C MET A 292 3.17 101.16 -74.46
N GLU A 293 2.43 100.07 -74.27
CA GLU A 293 2.55 99.24 -73.06
C GLU A 293 3.95 98.63 -72.95
N LYS A 294 4.50 98.11 -74.04
CA LYS A 294 5.88 97.61 -74.09
C LYS A 294 6.90 98.71 -73.84
N GLU A 295 6.66 99.90 -74.35
CA GLU A 295 7.51 101.07 -74.14
C GLU A 295 7.43 101.59 -72.70
N ILE A 296 6.24 101.57 -72.08
CA ILE A 296 6.05 101.85 -70.65
C ILE A 296 6.77 100.81 -69.79
N GLU A 297 6.68 99.51 -70.10
CA GLU A 297 7.44 98.47 -69.40
C GLU A 297 8.96 98.72 -69.49
N LEU A 298 9.44 99.13 -70.67
CA LEU A 298 10.85 99.47 -70.89
C LEU A 298 11.26 100.69 -70.05
N HIS A 299 10.49 101.77 -70.10
CA HIS A 299 10.77 102.99 -69.33
C HIS A 299 10.68 102.77 -67.83
N LYS A 300 9.75 101.93 -67.35
CA LYS A 300 9.69 101.53 -65.93
C LYS A 300 10.98 100.85 -65.50
N LYS A 301 11.48 99.89 -66.29
CA LYS A 301 12.78 99.24 -66.00
C LYS A 301 13.93 100.25 -66.00
N GLN A 302 13.95 101.20 -66.94
CA GLN A 302 14.97 102.25 -66.98
C GLN A 302 14.89 103.21 -65.77
N GLN A 303 13.68 103.56 -65.35
CA GLN A 303 13.44 104.42 -64.19
C GLN A 303 13.86 103.72 -62.89
N GLU A 304 13.56 102.43 -62.73
CA GLU A 304 14.04 101.62 -61.60
C GLU A 304 15.58 101.59 -61.54
N GLU A 305 16.24 101.40 -62.69
CA GLU A 305 17.71 101.42 -62.77
C GLU A 305 18.29 102.80 -62.42
N LEU A 306 17.74 103.89 -62.98
CA LEU A 306 18.17 105.26 -62.66
C LEU A 306 17.93 105.62 -61.20
N GLN A 307 16.80 105.18 -60.62
CA GLN A 307 16.50 105.42 -59.21
C GLN A 307 17.47 104.66 -58.30
N LYS A 308 17.87 103.45 -58.69
CA LYS A 308 18.92 102.69 -58.00
C LYS A 308 20.26 103.43 -58.07
N GLN A 309 20.68 103.89 -59.25
CA GLN A 309 21.90 104.68 -59.42
C GLN A 309 21.88 105.97 -58.61
N ASN A 310 20.77 106.71 -58.60
CA ASN A 310 20.63 107.91 -57.76
C ASN A 310 20.74 107.58 -56.27
N SER A 311 20.15 106.47 -55.82
CA SER A 311 20.28 106.03 -54.43
C SER A 311 21.72 105.65 -54.06
N GLU A 312 22.49 105.09 -54.98
CA GLU A 312 23.91 104.80 -54.81
C GLU A 312 24.76 106.08 -54.80
N LEU A 313 24.46 107.04 -55.68
CA LEU A 313 25.06 108.37 -55.68
C LEU A 313 24.76 109.14 -54.39
N GLU A 314 23.52 109.10 -53.89
CA GLU A 314 23.17 109.73 -52.61
C GLU A 314 23.91 109.08 -51.43
N LYS A 315 24.09 107.75 -51.45
CA LYS A 315 24.89 107.06 -50.44
C LYS A 315 26.36 107.47 -50.54
N THR A 316 26.96 107.49 -51.72
CA THR A 316 28.35 107.94 -51.89
C THR A 316 28.54 109.39 -51.47
N VAL A 317 27.61 110.31 -51.78
CA VAL A 317 27.64 111.69 -51.27
C VAL A 317 27.50 111.75 -49.76
N LYS A 318 26.59 110.97 -49.16
CA LYS A 318 26.46 110.89 -47.69
C LYS A 318 27.70 110.31 -47.02
N ASP A 319 28.34 109.32 -47.63
CA ASP A 319 29.57 108.71 -47.15
C ASP A 319 30.74 109.70 -47.25
N LEU A 320 30.88 110.42 -48.38
CA LEU A 320 31.87 111.49 -48.57
C LEU A 320 31.68 112.66 -47.58
N LEU A 321 30.43 113.00 -47.21
CA LEU A 321 30.11 114.01 -46.21
C LEU A 321 30.35 113.53 -44.77
N ARG A 322 30.18 112.22 -44.50
CA ARG A 322 30.46 111.60 -43.19
C ARG A 322 31.94 111.33 -42.97
N ASP A 323 32.73 111.21 -44.04
CA ASP A 323 34.16 111.00 -43.94
C ASP A 323 34.85 112.23 -43.33
N PRO A 324 35.49 112.11 -42.14
CA PRO A 324 36.14 113.23 -41.46
C PRO A 324 37.42 113.72 -42.16
N LYS A 325 37.82 113.06 -43.26
CA LYS A 325 38.96 113.47 -44.09
C LYS A 325 38.60 114.49 -45.17
N THR A 326 37.32 114.65 -45.50
CA THR A 326 36.82 115.55 -46.56
C THR A 326 36.26 116.87 -46.00
N ASN A 327 36.01 116.95 -44.69
CA ASN A 327 35.68 118.19 -44.00
C ASN A 327 36.96 119.03 -43.76
N LEU A 328 37.44 119.73 -44.80
CA LEU A 328 38.61 120.63 -44.75
C LEU A 328 38.59 121.58 -43.54
N ARG A 329 37.38 121.98 -43.13
CA ARG A 329 37.14 122.93 -42.03
C ARG A 329 37.41 122.35 -40.64
N GLN A 330 37.22 121.04 -40.44
CA GLN A 330 37.54 120.34 -39.18
C GLN A 330 38.98 119.81 -39.15
N GLN A 331 39.62 119.60 -40.31
CA GLN A 331 41.02 119.21 -40.40
C GLN A 331 42.00 120.36 -40.13
N MET A 332 41.69 121.60 -40.56
CA MET A 332 42.63 122.73 -40.43
C MET A 332 42.64 123.40 -39.05
N PHE A 333 41.56 123.31 -38.28
CA PHE A 333 41.45 124.02 -36.99
C PHE A 333 40.78 123.17 -35.88
N PRO A 334 41.45 122.11 -35.37
CA PRO A 334 40.90 121.25 -34.33
C PRO A 334 40.65 121.98 -32.98
N GLU A 335 41.43 123.03 -32.68
CA GLU A 335 41.41 123.71 -31.38
C GLU A 335 40.32 124.78 -31.23
N PHE A 336 39.74 125.27 -32.33
CA PHE A 336 38.73 126.35 -32.29
C PHE A 336 37.29 125.85 -32.18
N PHE A 337 37.04 124.56 -32.40
CA PHE A 337 35.69 123.99 -32.39
C PHE A 337 35.51 123.01 -31.23
N LEU A 338 35.98 123.38 -30.03
CA LEU A 338 35.48 122.83 -28.79
C LEU A 338 34.03 123.27 -28.62
N TYR A 339 33.15 122.29 -28.42
CA TYR A 339 31.70 122.44 -28.33
C TYR A 339 31.31 123.38 -27.18
N GLN A 340 31.22 124.68 -27.43
CA GLN A 340 30.62 125.63 -26.51
C GLN A 340 29.09 125.58 -26.65
N GLN A 341 28.39 125.39 -25.53
CA GLN A 341 26.95 125.59 -25.47
C GLN A 341 26.66 127.07 -25.78
N LYS A 342 25.98 127.32 -26.90
CA LYS A 342 25.56 128.67 -27.30
C LYS A 342 24.39 129.11 -26.40
N CYS A 343 24.51 130.30 -25.80
CA CYS A 343 23.41 130.93 -25.08
C CYS A 343 22.21 131.13 -26.02
N THR A 344 21.04 130.72 -25.56
CA THR A 344 19.75 130.96 -26.23
C THR A 344 19.30 132.41 -26.07
N PRO A 345 18.50 132.96 -27.01
CA PRO A 345 18.22 134.40 -27.09
C PRO A 345 17.55 135.07 -25.86
N ASP A 346 16.97 134.30 -24.94
CA ASP A 346 16.17 134.81 -23.81
C ASP A 346 16.94 134.88 -22.47
N MET A 347 18.27 134.78 -22.49
CA MET A 347 19.09 134.91 -21.27
C MET A 347 19.52 136.37 -21.07
N GLU A 348 19.09 136.97 -19.95
CA GLU A 348 19.40 138.37 -19.59
C GLU A 348 20.88 138.51 -19.22
N VAL A 349 21.64 139.23 -20.07
CA VAL A 349 23.07 139.50 -19.89
C VAL A 349 23.22 140.84 -19.17
N VAL A 350 23.62 140.82 -17.90
CA VAL A 350 23.98 142.05 -17.16
C VAL A 350 25.38 142.48 -17.59
N LEU A 351 25.46 143.50 -18.45
CA LEU A 351 26.72 144.13 -18.84
C LEU A 351 27.10 145.19 -17.81
N ASP A 352 28.09 144.85 -16.98
CA ASP A 352 28.67 145.72 -15.98
C ASP A 352 29.62 146.73 -16.66
N ILE A 353 29.10 147.93 -16.98
CA ILE A 353 29.93 149.01 -17.51
C ILE A 353 29.68 150.29 -16.71
N PRO A 354 30.67 150.77 -15.92
CA PRO A 354 30.54 151.90 -15.02
C PRO A 354 30.32 153.22 -15.78
N LYS A 355 29.29 153.99 -15.39
CA LYS A 355 29.03 155.33 -15.94
C LYS A 355 29.61 156.39 -15.00
N GLN A 356 30.59 157.11 -15.52
CA GLN A 356 31.29 158.21 -14.88
C GLN A 356 30.43 159.48 -14.97
N GLU A 357 29.96 160.02 -13.85
CA GLU A 357 29.41 161.38 -13.80
C GLU A 357 30.54 162.41 -13.99
N TRP A 358 30.21 163.45 -14.73
CA TRP A 358 31.13 164.23 -15.54
C TRP A 358 32.01 165.18 -14.71
N LEU A 359 33.31 164.85 -14.68
CA LEU A 359 34.49 165.70 -14.98
C LEU A 359 34.30 167.23 -14.87
N PRO A 360 34.96 167.95 -13.95
CA PRO A 360 35.00 169.39 -14.01
C PRO A 360 36.32 169.88 -14.64
N ILE A 361 36.21 170.26 -15.92
CA ILE A 361 37.09 171.15 -16.73
C ILE A 361 38.49 170.61 -17.07
#